data_AF-A0A8S2PFW5-F1
#
_entry.id   AF-A0A8S2PFW5-F1
#
_cell.length_a   1.000
_cell.length_b   1.000
_cell.length_c   1.000
_cell.angle_alpha   90.00
_cell.angle_beta   90.00
_cell.angle_gamma   90.00
#
_symmetry.space_group_name_H-M   'P 1'
#
loop_
_entity.id
_entity.type
_entity.pdbx_description
1 polymer ?
#
loop_
_entity_poly.entity_id
_entity_poly.type
_entity_poly.pdbx_seq_one_letter_code
_entity_poly.pdbx_strand_id
1 'polypeptide(L)'
;MDISCPQCQTTKYRNPKMKLMVSKCGHSLCENCVEFKFSKGVGYCPTCKTELKKSGFRYQIFEDAFVELEVDIRKRILKDFNRKEQDFESLDAYNDYLELLETYIFNLTNKVDVEETERKIAEYKEANKDIINKNRGKLTNDEIFIEHLIEQERTAEEMRRKVYEQELQKEQEAKQRVKNDLMEALLQTDGNVDQVLRRGIEDLEKKRKEDVQPIMPNMIKREEDILISLTSDQNQQRLFEYIPPVYEHQGPPVPEKNDLEQLGYLDHVRQERPVERAGGYTREYPCLRAIEEAFDMLLFVKENSLINIKQEATQENEPMEIPPSVKGMTELNRDEFTQTITVPYINIPVECMQSKQLKDILLILPSFKNVRDLEPRLKQISLDPDVIQTKEDIIKRIPSIEEYVEQSFDFIQIIITYANYTIEQIIKGILPDDLMKDKNVNNGSGYSLIGHIAHFNLRDEVLPYKHIIAQVVLDKLPHVKTVVNKLHEIDSVYRNFELEILAGDPNTIVKCRESKATFEFDFAKVYWNPRL
;
A
#
# COMPACT_ATOMS: atom_id res chain seq x y z
N MET A 1 8.29 13.35 -13.14
CA MET A 1 8.03 14.46 -14.09
C MET A 1 6.87 14.05 -14.97
N ASP A 2 5.83 14.85 -15.08
CA ASP A 2 4.68 14.49 -15.91
C ASP A 2 5.06 14.45 -17.39
N ILE A 3 4.74 13.34 -18.06
CA ILE A 3 4.98 13.16 -19.49
C ILE A 3 4.11 14.17 -20.25
N SER A 4 4.77 15.15 -20.87
CA SER A 4 4.15 16.18 -21.68
C SER A 4 4.42 15.93 -23.16
N CYS A 5 3.48 16.30 -24.02
CA CYS A 5 3.73 16.24 -25.45
C CYS A 5 4.74 17.33 -25.85
N PRO A 6 5.86 17.00 -26.52
CA PRO A 6 6.91 17.96 -26.86
C PRO A 6 6.46 19.04 -27.85
N GLN A 7 5.35 18.84 -28.58
CA GLN A 7 4.84 19.80 -29.56
C GLN A 7 3.82 20.78 -28.99
N CYS A 8 2.85 20.31 -28.19
CA CYS A 8 1.80 21.17 -27.63
C CYS A 8 1.98 21.49 -26.15
N GLN A 9 2.97 20.87 -25.50
CA GLN A 9 3.29 21.00 -24.07
C GLN A 9 2.12 20.67 -23.14
N THR A 10 1.04 20.09 -23.66
CA THR A 10 -0.08 19.61 -22.86
C THR A 10 0.34 18.35 -22.12
N THR A 11 -0.01 18.27 -20.84
CA THR A 11 0.19 17.11 -19.96
C THR A 11 -1.11 16.32 -19.80
N LYS A 12 -1.01 15.05 -19.41
CA LYS A 12 -2.18 14.25 -19.00
C LYS A 12 -2.94 14.90 -17.83
N TYR A 13 -2.25 15.65 -16.97
CA TYR A 13 -2.87 16.41 -15.88
C TYR A 13 -3.88 17.46 -16.39
N ARG A 14 -3.54 18.21 -17.45
CA ARG A 14 -4.44 19.22 -18.03
C ARG A 14 -5.58 18.61 -18.85
N ASN A 15 -5.34 17.48 -19.49
CA ASN A 15 -6.36 16.76 -20.25
C ASN A 15 -6.24 15.25 -20.01
N PRO A 16 -7.05 14.70 -19.07
CA PRO A 16 -7.01 13.27 -18.72
C PRO A 16 -7.37 12.34 -19.89
N LYS A 17 -8.10 12.83 -20.90
CA LYS A 17 -8.47 12.04 -22.09
C LYS A 17 -7.40 12.06 -23.18
N MET A 18 -6.29 12.76 -22.98
CA MET A 18 -5.22 12.84 -23.96
C MET A 18 -4.50 11.49 -24.08
N LYS A 19 -4.53 10.91 -25.27
CA LYS A 19 -3.74 9.73 -25.62
C LYS A 19 -2.40 10.14 -26.19
N LEU A 20 -1.34 9.55 -25.64
CA LEU A 20 0.01 9.67 -26.17
C LEU A 20 0.26 8.50 -27.11
N MET A 21 1.01 8.77 -28.17
CA MET A 21 1.42 7.79 -29.16
C MET A 21 2.95 7.81 -29.27
N VAL A 22 3.56 6.64 -29.31
CA VAL A 22 5.02 6.47 -29.49
C VAL A 22 5.30 6.10 -30.93
N SER A 23 6.41 6.58 -31.47
CA SER A 23 6.91 6.25 -32.80
C SER A 23 8.14 5.36 -32.73
N LYS A 24 8.59 4.83 -33.87
CA LYS A 24 9.84 4.06 -34.00
C LYS A 24 11.09 4.72 -33.40
N CYS A 25 11.09 6.04 -33.24
CA CYS A 25 12.23 6.75 -32.65
C CYS A 25 12.19 6.85 -31.11
N GLY A 26 11.16 6.29 -30.47
CA GLY A 26 11.01 6.28 -29.00
C GLY A 26 10.44 7.57 -28.40
N HIS A 27 10.06 8.56 -29.22
CA HIS A 27 9.46 9.80 -28.71
C HIS A 27 7.93 9.73 -28.73
N SER A 28 7.31 10.21 -27.64
CA SER A 28 5.87 10.29 -27.48
C SER A 28 5.30 11.61 -28.01
N LEU A 29 4.15 11.55 -28.68
CA LEU A 29 3.39 12.68 -29.21
C LEU A 29 1.90 12.51 -28.92
N CYS A 30 1.19 13.61 -28.72
CA CYS A 30 -0.26 13.57 -28.55
C CYS A 30 -0.98 13.13 -29.83
N GLU A 31 -2.10 12.40 -29.73
CA GLU A 31 -2.90 11.94 -30.89
C GLU A 31 -3.22 13.09 -31.87
N ASN A 32 -3.67 14.24 -31.35
CA ASN A 32 -3.96 15.43 -32.16
C ASN A 32 -2.71 15.98 -32.88
N CYS A 33 -1.55 15.88 -32.23
CA CYS A 33 -0.27 16.35 -32.74
C CYS A 33 0.21 15.45 -33.88
N VAL A 34 0.02 14.13 -33.72
CA VAL A 34 0.31 13.14 -34.76
C VAL A 34 -0.61 13.36 -35.96
N GLU A 35 -1.90 13.54 -35.73
CA GLU A 35 -2.86 13.77 -36.80
C GLU A 35 -2.57 15.05 -37.60
N PHE A 36 -2.28 16.15 -36.90
CA PHE A 36 -2.02 17.44 -37.56
C PHE A 36 -0.69 17.44 -38.32
N LYS A 37 0.42 17.02 -37.68
CA LYS A 37 1.76 17.06 -38.31
C LYS A 37 1.97 16.04 -39.41
N PHE A 38 1.39 14.85 -39.28
CA PHE A 38 1.59 13.75 -40.23
C PHE A 38 0.43 13.61 -41.23
N SER A 39 -0.46 14.61 -41.30
CA SER A 39 -1.56 14.69 -42.27
C SER A 39 -1.10 14.61 -43.73
N LYS A 40 0.08 15.18 -44.04
CA LYS A 40 0.70 15.14 -45.38
C LYS A 40 1.51 13.87 -45.67
N GLY A 41 1.41 12.85 -44.81
CA GLY A 41 1.97 11.50 -45.03
C GLY A 41 3.34 11.26 -44.39
N VAL A 42 4.33 12.11 -44.71
CA VAL A 42 5.69 12.07 -44.14
C VAL A 42 5.95 13.36 -43.37
N GLY A 43 6.48 13.21 -42.16
CA GLY A 43 6.84 14.31 -41.29
C GLY A 43 8.07 13.97 -40.46
N TYR A 44 8.60 14.96 -39.74
CA TYR A 44 9.78 14.79 -38.91
C TYR A 44 9.39 14.78 -37.43
N CYS A 45 10.03 13.89 -36.67
CA CYS A 45 9.93 13.91 -35.21
C CYS A 45 10.44 15.26 -34.66
N PRO A 46 9.68 15.95 -33.77
CA PRO A 46 10.12 17.22 -33.22
C PRO A 46 11.38 17.12 -32.33
N THR A 47 11.65 15.95 -31.74
CA THR A 47 12.78 15.77 -30.82
C THR A 47 14.05 15.33 -31.55
N CYS A 48 13.98 14.25 -32.33
CA CYS A 48 15.16 13.66 -33.00
C CYS A 48 15.23 13.90 -34.51
N LYS A 49 14.26 14.60 -35.10
CA LYS A 49 14.20 14.91 -36.54
C LYS A 49 14.24 13.70 -37.48
N THR A 50 13.97 12.49 -36.99
CA THR A 50 13.82 11.29 -37.82
C THR A 50 12.56 11.41 -38.67
N GLU A 51 12.64 10.97 -39.93
CA GLU A 51 11.50 10.90 -40.84
C GLU A 51 10.54 9.78 -40.40
N LEU A 52 9.27 10.13 -40.20
CA LEU A 52 8.23 9.25 -39.70
C LEU A 52 6.95 9.37 -40.54
N LYS A 53 6.18 8.28 -40.56
CA LYS A 53 4.85 8.18 -41.21
C LYS A 53 3.76 8.02 -40.16
N LYS A 54 2.53 8.48 -40.44
CA LYS A 54 1.37 8.35 -39.51
C LYS A 54 1.13 6.90 -39.07
N SER A 55 1.31 5.93 -39.96
CA SER A 55 1.15 4.49 -39.65
C SER A 55 2.22 3.91 -38.73
N GLY A 56 3.32 4.63 -38.51
CA GLY A 56 4.40 4.21 -37.61
C GLY A 56 4.19 4.61 -36.15
N PHE A 57 3.05 5.24 -35.83
CA PHE A 57 2.68 5.62 -34.46
C PHE A 57 1.76 4.56 -33.85
N ARG A 58 1.94 4.27 -32.57
CA ARG A 58 1.10 3.36 -31.79
C ARG A 58 0.73 4.00 -30.46
N TYR A 59 -0.37 3.58 -29.84
CA TYR A 59 -0.76 4.09 -28.52
C TYR A 59 0.25 3.65 -27.46
N GLN A 60 0.62 4.58 -26.59
CA GLN A 60 1.48 4.35 -25.45
C GLN A 60 0.69 3.64 -24.34
N ILE A 61 1.12 2.45 -23.95
CA ILE A 61 0.53 1.66 -22.85
C ILE A 61 1.33 1.92 -21.57
N PHE A 62 2.66 1.92 -21.66
CA PHE A 62 3.57 2.16 -20.54
C PHE A 62 3.87 3.65 -20.34
N GLU A 63 4.15 4.06 -19.11
CA GLU A 63 4.53 5.46 -18.84
C GLU A 63 5.87 5.83 -19.48
N ASP A 64 6.83 4.91 -19.46
CA ASP A 64 8.13 5.14 -20.07
C ASP A 64 8.12 4.83 -21.59
N ALA A 65 8.54 5.81 -22.38
CA ALA A 65 8.66 5.67 -23.82
C ALA A 65 9.89 4.82 -24.24
N PHE A 66 10.90 4.70 -23.36
CA PHE A 66 12.05 3.83 -23.56
C PHE A 66 11.64 2.36 -23.51
N VAL A 67 10.83 1.98 -22.52
CA VAL A 67 10.29 0.61 -22.40
C VAL A 67 9.46 0.22 -23.63
N GLU A 68 8.65 1.14 -24.15
CA GLU A 68 7.89 0.91 -25.39
C GLU A 68 8.81 0.64 -26.60
N LEU A 69 9.91 1.41 -26.73
CA LEU A 69 10.89 1.20 -27.78
C LEU A 69 11.55 -0.19 -27.66
N GLU A 70 11.96 -0.58 -26.44
CA GLU A 70 12.56 -1.87 -26.17
C GLU A 70 11.59 -3.02 -26.49
N VAL A 71 10.34 -2.93 -26.03
CA VAL A 71 9.29 -3.93 -26.29
C VAL A 71 9.04 -4.11 -27.80
N ASP A 72 9.04 -3.01 -28.57
CA ASP A 72 8.89 -3.07 -30.03
C ASP A 72 10.09 -3.74 -30.71
N ILE A 73 11.31 -3.44 -30.26
CA ILE A 73 12.53 -4.09 -30.74
C ILE A 73 12.51 -5.58 -30.38
N ARG A 74 12.21 -5.92 -29.13
CA ARG A 74 12.11 -7.29 -28.62
C ARG A 74 11.11 -8.11 -29.42
N LYS A 75 9.90 -7.58 -29.67
CA LYS A 75 8.89 -8.25 -30.51
C LYS A 75 9.37 -8.48 -31.95
N ARG A 76 10.09 -7.51 -32.53
CA ARG A 76 10.69 -7.65 -33.87
C ARG A 76 11.75 -8.74 -33.89
N ILE A 77 12.63 -8.78 -32.90
CA ILE A 77 13.71 -9.76 -32.80
C ILE A 77 13.15 -11.15 -32.53
N LEU A 78 12.27 -11.35 -31.55
CA LEU A 78 11.66 -12.65 -31.24
C LEU A 78 10.86 -13.25 -32.40
N LYS A 79 10.35 -12.43 -33.33
CA LYS A 79 9.69 -12.90 -34.55
C LYS A 79 10.65 -13.53 -35.57
N ASP A 80 11.90 -13.08 -35.57
CA ASP A 80 12.97 -13.62 -36.42
C ASP A 80 13.82 -14.66 -35.66
N PHE A 81 13.85 -14.60 -34.32
CA PHE A 81 14.57 -15.51 -33.42
C PHE A 81 13.57 -16.35 -32.61
N ASN A 82 12.96 -17.35 -33.26
CA ASN A 82 11.88 -18.17 -32.73
C ASN A 82 12.30 -19.62 -32.43
N ARG A 83 13.55 -19.83 -32.00
CA ARG A 83 14.01 -21.14 -31.50
C ARG A 83 13.59 -21.31 -30.04
N LYS A 84 13.18 -22.53 -29.69
CA LYS A 84 12.75 -22.88 -28.33
C LYS A 84 13.81 -23.73 -27.66
N GLU A 85 13.72 -23.92 -26.34
CA GLU A 85 14.64 -24.76 -25.55
C GLU A 85 14.82 -26.17 -26.17
N GLN A 86 13.74 -26.74 -26.71
CA GLN A 86 13.74 -28.06 -27.37
C GLN A 86 14.60 -28.14 -28.64
N ASP A 87 14.96 -27.00 -29.25
CA ASP A 87 15.80 -26.92 -30.45
C ASP A 87 17.31 -26.93 -30.12
N PHE A 88 17.69 -26.94 -28.83
CA PHE A 88 19.07 -26.93 -28.37
C PHE A 88 19.44 -28.23 -27.65
N GLU A 89 20.70 -28.65 -27.76
CA GLU A 89 21.20 -29.88 -27.14
C GLU A 89 21.41 -29.76 -25.62
N SER A 90 21.60 -28.53 -25.14
CA SER A 90 21.85 -28.23 -23.72
C SER A 90 21.17 -26.94 -23.31
N LEU A 91 20.86 -26.85 -22.01
CA LEU A 91 20.30 -25.65 -21.40
C LEU A 91 21.27 -24.46 -21.48
N ASP A 92 22.57 -24.71 -21.32
CA ASP A 92 23.60 -23.68 -21.42
C ASP A 92 23.63 -23.03 -22.81
N ALA A 93 23.55 -23.84 -23.88
CA ALA A 93 23.48 -23.32 -25.24
C ALA A 93 22.21 -22.50 -25.52
N TYR A 94 21.09 -22.83 -24.85
CA TYR A 94 19.86 -22.04 -24.93
C TYR A 94 19.99 -20.72 -24.18
N ASN A 95 20.60 -20.71 -23.00
CA ASN A 95 20.85 -19.50 -22.23
C ASN A 95 21.83 -18.56 -22.94
N ASP A 96 22.92 -19.08 -23.52
CA ASP A 96 23.85 -18.30 -24.35
C ASP A 96 23.14 -17.66 -25.56
N TYR A 97 22.18 -18.39 -26.15
CA TYR A 97 21.35 -17.86 -27.22
C TYR A 97 20.44 -16.72 -26.74
N LEU A 98 19.81 -16.84 -25.56
CA LEU A 98 19.00 -15.77 -24.98
C LEU A 98 19.84 -14.53 -24.63
N GLU A 99 21.02 -14.71 -24.06
CA GLU A 99 21.96 -13.61 -23.77
C GLU A 99 22.40 -12.87 -25.05
N LEU A 100 22.62 -13.61 -26.13
CA LEU A 100 22.90 -13.02 -27.44
C LEU A 100 21.71 -12.16 -27.94
N LEU A 101 20.47 -12.63 -27.73
CA LEU A 101 19.28 -11.84 -28.08
C LEU A 101 19.19 -10.56 -27.25
N GLU A 102 19.41 -10.65 -25.94
CA GLU A 102 19.41 -9.47 -25.06
C GLU A 102 20.50 -8.49 -25.45
N THR A 103 21.68 -8.97 -25.84
CA THR A 103 22.76 -8.12 -26.38
C THR A 103 22.30 -7.37 -27.64
N TYR A 104 21.62 -8.05 -28.58
CA TYR A 104 21.09 -7.40 -29.78
C TYR A 104 19.98 -6.40 -29.46
N ILE A 105 19.08 -6.73 -28.53
CA ILE A 105 18.01 -5.82 -28.08
C ILE A 105 18.62 -4.59 -27.42
N PHE A 106 19.60 -4.77 -26.53
CA PHE A 106 20.30 -3.69 -25.83
C PHE A 106 21.01 -2.75 -26.81
N ASN A 107 21.78 -3.30 -27.75
CA ASN A 107 22.51 -2.53 -28.77
C ASN A 107 21.56 -1.67 -29.62
N LEU A 108 20.46 -2.28 -30.08
CA LEU A 108 19.45 -1.58 -30.89
C LEU A 108 18.68 -0.52 -30.09
N THR A 109 18.42 -0.76 -28.81
CA THR A 109 17.67 0.16 -27.94
C THR A 109 18.52 1.38 -27.59
N ASN A 110 19.81 1.17 -27.27
CA ASN A 110 20.76 2.23 -26.92
C ASN A 110 21.44 2.88 -28.13
N LYS A 111 21.18 2.39 -29.35
CA LYS A 111 21.79 2.86 -30.61
C LYS A 111 23.32 2.71 -30.62
N VAL A 112 23.82 1.65 -29.99
CA VAL A 112 25.24 1.25 -30.00
C VAL A 112 25.41 0.18 -31.09
N ASP A 113 26.38 0.37 -31.99
CA ASP A 113 26.74 -0.60 -33.05
C ASP A 113 25.54 -1.14 -33.86
N VAL A 114 24.61 -0.25 -34.21
CA VAL A 114 23.37 -0.59 -34.91
C VAL A 114 23.63 -1.29 -36.24
N GLU A 115 24.59 -0.80 -37.03
CA GLU A 115 24.90 -1.37 -38.36
C GLU A 115 25.45 -2.80 -38.27
N GLU A 116 26.35 -3.05 -37.31
CA GLU A 116 26.90 -4.39 -37.11
C GLU A 116 25.84 -5.36 -36.58
N THR A 117 25.03 -4.90 -35.62
CA THR A 117 23.95 -5.70 -35.03
C THR A 117 22.89 -6.03 -36.08
N GLU A 118 22.47 -5.07 -36.90
CA GLU A 118 21.53 -5.32 -37.99
C GLU A 118 22.11 -6.25 -39.06
N ARG A 119 23.41 -6.17 -39.36
CA ARG A 119 24.08 -7.12 -40.25
C ARG A 119 24.04 -8.55 -39.70
N LYS A 120 24.38 -8.75 -38.41
CA LYS A 120 24.32 -10.07 -37.75
C LYS A 120 22.89 -10.64 -37.73
N ILE A 121 21.90 -9.78 -37.48
CA ILE A 121 20.49 -10.17 -37.54
C ILE A 121 20.10 -10.60 -38.96
N ALA A 122 20.53 -9.87 -39.99
CA ALA A 122 20.26 -10.21 -41.38
C ALA A 122 20.91 -11.53 -41.80
N GLU A 123 22.16 -11.76 -41.42
CA GLU A 123 22.88 -13.03 -41.65
C GLU A 123 22.17 -14.20 -40.99
N TYR A 124 21.76 -14.06 -39.72
CA TYR A 124 21.00 -15.09 -39.00
C TYR A 124 19.65 -15.37 -39.67
N LYS A 125 18.95 -14.33 -40.12
CA LYS A 125 17.66 -14.44 -40.78
C LYS A 125 17.73 -15.19 -42.09
N GLU A 126 18.78 -14.96 -42.88
CA GLU A 126 18.98 -15.66 -44.15
C GLU A 126 19.37 -17.13 -43.90
N ALA A 127 20.28 -17.38 -42.95
CA ALA A 127 20.71 -18.73 -42.60
C ALA A 127 19.58 -19.62 -42.02
N ASN A 128 18.61 -19.03 -41.32
CA ASN A 128 17.58 -19.76 -40.57
C ASN A 128 16.17 -19.60 -41.12
N LYS A 129 16.01 -19.08 -42.33
CA LYS A 129 14.72 -18.75 -42.95
C LYS A 129 13.70 -19.89 -42.92
N ASP A 130 14.14 -21.10 -43.21
CA ASP A 130 13.28 -22.29 -43.26
C ASP A 130 12.82 -22.73 -41.86
N ILE A 131 13.72 -22.66 -40.87
CA ILE A 131 13.42 -22.96 -39.46
C ILE A 131 12.43 -21.93 -38.92
N ILE A 132 12.64 -20.65 -39.22
CA ILE A 132 11.77 -19.56 -38.78
C ILE A 132 10.35 -19.76 -39.31
N ASN A 133 10.20 -20.09 -40.58
CA ASN A 133 8.89 -20.34 -41.18
C ASN A 133 8.20 -21.58 -40.60
N LYS A 134 8.96 -22.65 -40.30
CA LYS A 134 8.43 -23.87 -39.68
C LYS A 134 7.95 -23.63 -38.24
N ASN A 135 8.67 -22.80 -37.48
CA ASN A 135 8.36 -22.51 -36.08
C ASN A 135 7.24 -21.46 -35.92
N ARG A 136 6.97 -20.61 -36.92
CA ARG A 136 5.89 -19.60 -36.86
C ARG A 136 4.47 -20.18 -36.74
N GLY A 137 4.27 -21.42 -37.15
CA GLY A 137 2.96 -22.10 -37.09
C GLY A 137 2.82 -23.10 -35.95
N LYS A 138 3.87 -23.32 -35.15
CA LYS A 138 3.82 -24.25 -34.01
C LYS A 138 3.46 -23.45 -32.76
N LEU A 139 2.24 -23.65 -32.25
CA LEU A 139 1.91 -23.27 -30.89
C LEU A 139 2.73 -24.15 -29.93
N THR A 140 3.18 -23.54 -28.85
CA THR A 140 3.85 -24.20 -27.75
C THR A 140 2.87 -25.15 -27.06
N ASN A 141 3.34 -26.26 -26.48
CA ASN A 141 2.46 -27.19 -25.75
C ASN A 141 1.62 -26.47 -24.69
N ASP A 142 2.21 -25.50 -24.01
CA ASP A 142 1.53 -24.67 -23.00
C ASP A 142 0.43 -23.79 -23.61
N GLU A 143 0.66 -23.24 -24.80
CA GLU A 143 -0.33 -22.41 -25.50
C GLU A 143 -1.54 -23.27 -25.93
N ILE A 144 -1.29 -24.48 -26.44
CA ILE A 144 -2.34 -25.45 -26.78
C ILE A 144 -3.12 -25.84 -25.53
N PHE A 145 -2.43 -26.07 -24.41
CA PHE A 145 -3.05 -26.42 -23.15
C PHE A 145 -3.93 -25.29 -22.60
N ILE A 146 -3.44 -24.04 -22.65
CA ILE A 146 -4.21 -22.86 -22.24
C ILE A 146 -5.45 -22.68 -23.12
N GLU A 147 -5.33 -22.82 -24.44
CA GLU A 147 -6.48 -22.74 -25.35
C GLU A 147 -7.54 -23.80 -25.02
N HIS A 148 -7.11 -25.03 -24.73
CA HIS A 148 -8.01 -26.10 -24.34
C HIS A 148 -8.74 -25.81 -23.03
N LEU A 149 -8.05 -25.27 -22.03
CA LEU A 149 -8.66 -24.86 -20.76
C LEU A 149 -9.71 -23.76 -20.95
N ILE A 150 -9.40 -22.74 -21.75
CA ILE A 150 -10.35 -21.66 -22.06
C ILE A 150 -11.60 -22.20 -22.74
N GLU A 151 -11.45 -23.18 -23.65
CA GLU A 151 -12.59 -23.81 -24.31
C GLU A 151 -13.45 -24.65 -23.34
N GLN A 152 -12.81 -25.37 -22.41
CA GLN A 152 -13.51 -26.09 -21.35
C GLN A 152 -14.28 -25.16 -20.42
N GLU A 153 -13.69 -24.06 -19.99
CA GLU A 153 -14.36 -23.05 -19.16
C GLU A 153 -15.55 -22.44 -19.89
N ARG A 154 -15.37 -22.04 -21.16
CA ARG A 154 -16.45 -21.45 -21.97
C ARG A 154 -17.62 -22.42 -22.15
N THR A 155 -17.34 -23.69 -22.44
CA THR A 155 -18.40 -24.70 -22.59
C THR A 155 -19.11 -25.00 -21.26
N ALA A 156 -18.39 -24.99 -20.14
CA ALA A 156 -18.99 -25.13 -18.81
C ALA A 156 -19.91 -23.96 -18.46
N GLU A 157 -19.49 -22.72 -18.75
CA GLU A 157 -20.32 -21.52 -18.57
C GLU A 157 -21.56 -21.55 -19.45
N GLU A 158 -21.43 -21.90 -20.73
CA GLU A 158 -22.57 -22.05 -21.64
C GLU A 158 -23.57 -23.12 -21.15
N MET A 159 -23.08 -24.24 -20.62
CA MET A 159 -23.93 -25.28 -20.04
C MET A 159 -24.66 -24.77 -18.79
N ARG A 160 -23.96 -24.10 -17.86
CA ARG A 160 -24.59 -23.51 -16.66
C ARG A 160 -25.67 -22.51 -17.03
N ARG A 161 -25.40 -21.66 -18.02
CA ARG A 161 -26.38 -20.68 -18.51
C ARG A 161 -27.62 -21.36 -19.10
N LYS A 162 -27.45 -22.41 -19.92
CA LYS A 162 -28.58 -23.17 -20.48
C LYS A 162 -29.41 -23.86 -19.40
N VAL A 163 -28.77 -24.43 -18.38
CA VAL A 163 -29.47 -25.05 -17.24
C VAL A 163 -30.31 -24.00 -16.51
N TYR A 164 -29.73 -22.84 -16.20
CA TYR A 164 -30.45 -21.75 -15.56
C TYR A 164 -31.63 -21.23 -16.39
N GLU A 165 -31.45 -21.07 -17.71
CA GLU A 165 -32.52 -20.67 -18.62
C GLU A 165 -33.66 -21.72 -18.66
N GLN A 166 -33.33 -23.01 -18.65
CA GLN A 166 -34.33 -24.10 -18.58
C GLN A 166 -35.07 -24.12 -17.24
N GLU A 167 -34.38 -23.88 -16.12
CA GLU A 167 -34.98 -23.80 -14.79
C GLU A 167 -35.96 -22.63 -14.70
N LEU A 168 -35.55 -21.45 -15.17
CA LEU A 168 -36.41 -20.28 -15.22
C LEU A 168 -37.66 -20.52 -16.09
N GLN A 169 -37.50 -21.20 -17.24
CA GLN A 169 -38.62 -21.55 -18.10
C GLN A 169 -39.59 -22.52 -17.40
N LYS A 170 -39.08 -23.56 -16.74
CA LYS A 170 -39.92 -24.50 -15.96
C LYS A 170 -40.68 -23.78 -14.84
N GLU A 171 -40.03 -22.86 -14.13
CA GLU A 171 -40.68 -22.07 -13.08
C GLU A 171 -41.79 -21.19 -13.66
N GLN A 172 -41.56 -20.55 -14.81
CA GLN A 172 -42.58 -19.76 -15.50
C GLN A 172 -43.76 -20.61 -15.97
N GLU A 173 -43.50 -21.77 -16.56
CA GLU A 173 -44.53 -22.73 -16.98
C GLU A 173 -45.34 -23.25 -15.79
N ALA A 174 -44.69 -23.55 -14.66
CA ALA A 174 -45.36 -23.94 -13.43
C ALA A 174 -46.28 -22.83 -12.90
N LYS A 175 -45.79 -21.57 -12.86
CA LYS A 175 -46.61 -20.40 -12.49
C LYS A 175 -47.80 -20.20 -13.42
N GLN A 176 -47.63 -20.42 -14.73
CA GLN A 176 -48.72 -20.32 -15.70
C GLN A 176 -49.75 -21.43 -15.52
N ARG A 177 -49.34 -22.68 -15.30
CA ARG A 177 -50.24 -23.80 -14.99
C ARG A 177 -51.06 -23.51 -13.74
N VAL A 178 -50.39 -23.10 -12.66
CA VAL A 178 -51.03 -22.66 -11.41
C VAL A 178 -52.09 -21.58 -11.64
N LYS A 179 -51.77 -20.56 -12.44
CA LYS A 179 -52.71 -19.48 -12.78
C LYS A 179 -53.91 -20.00 -13.58
N ASN A 180 -53.69 -20.90 -14.53
CA ASN A 180 -54.75 -21.48 -15.36
C ASN A 180 -55.68 -22.38 -14.54
N ASP A 181 -55.13 -23.24 -13.68
CA ASP A 181 -55.89 -24.10 -12.77
C ASP A 181 -56.78 -23.28 -11.82
N LEU A 182 -56.25 -22.18 -11.28
CA LEU A 182 -57.01 -21.24 -10.45
C LEU A 182 -58.14 -20.57 -11.25
N MET A 183 -57.88 -20.20 -12.51
CA MET A 183 -58.88 -19.58 -13.38
C MET A 183 -60.02 -20.57 -13.70
N GLU A 184 -59.71 -21.84 -13.96
CA GLU A 184 -60.71 -22.87 -14.21
C GLU A 184 -61.57 -23.16 -12.96
N ALA A 185 -60.95 -23.23 -11.78
CA ALA A 185 -61.68 -23.41 -10.51
C ALA A 185 -62.66 -22.26 -10.22
N LEU A 186 -62.31 -21.03 -10.59
CA LEU A 186 -63.19 -19.87 -10.49
C LEU A 186 -64.35 -19.92 -11.51
N LEU A 187 -64.14 -20.52 -12.68
CA LEU A 187 -65.18 -20.66 -13.71
C LEU A 187 -66.21 -21.75 -13.39
N GLN A 188 -65.82 -22.82 -12.67
CA GLN A 188 -66.72 -23.92 -12.31
C GLN A 188 -67.58 -23.67 -11.06
N THR A 189 -67.26 -22.66 -10.25
CA THR A 189 -67.89 -22.49 -8.93
C THR A 189 -68.85 -21.28 -8.91
N ASP A 190 -70.16 -21.52 -8.84
CA ASP A 190 -71.21 -20.48 -8.69
C ASP A 190 -71.36 -19.96 -7.23
N GLY A 191 -70.31 -20.11 -6.40
CA GLY A 191 -70.31 -19.84 -4.96
C GLY A 191 -69.52 -18.59 -4.56
N ASN A 192 -69.52 -18.28 -3.24
CA ASN A 192 -68.88 -17.09 -2.68
C ASN A 192 -67.35 -17.07 -2.96
N VAL A 193 -66.92 -16.13 -3.79
CA VAL A 193 -65.58 -16.04 -4.42
C VAL A 193 -64.44 -16.12 -3.40
N ASP A 194 -64.64 -15.59 -2.20
CA ASP A 194 -63.61 -15.49 -1.15
C ASP A 194 -63.20 -16.85 -0.56
N GLN A 195 -64.09 -17.85 -0.57
CA GLN A 195 -63.76 -19.20 -0.07
C GLN A 195 -63.00 -20.05 -1.09
N VAL A 196 -63.27 -19.84 -2.38
CA VAL A 196 -62.57 -20.53 -3.49
C VAL A 196 -61.14 -20.04 -3.59
N LEU A 197 -60.92 -18.72 -3.44
CA LEU A 197 -59.58 -18.13 -3.42
C LEU A 197 -58.72 -18.67 -2.28
N ARG A 198 -59.27 -18.82 -1.06
CA ARG A 198 -58.51 -19.37 0.09
C ARG A 198 -58.11 -20.83 -0.12
N ARG A 199 -59.02 -21.69 -0.59
CA ARG A 199 -58.68 -23.09 -0.91
C ARG A 199 -57.67 -23.20 -2.04
N GLY A 200 -57.83 -22.40 -3.09
CA GLY A 200 -56.86 -22.33 -4.18
C GLY A 200 -55.47 -21.93 -3.69
N ILE A 201 -55.37 -20.91 -2.83
CA ILE A 201 -54.08 -20.47 -2.24
C ILE A 201 -53.45 -21.58 -1.39
N GLU A 202 -54.22 -22.29 -0.55
CA GLU A 202 -53.70 -23.39 0.30
C GLU A 202 -53.20 -24.59 -0.53
N ASP A 203 -53.91 -24.97 -1.59
CA ASP A 203 -53.50 -26.06 -2.48
C ASP A 203 -52.26 -25.69 -3.31
N LEU A 204 -52.13 -24.41 -3.69
CA LEU A 204 -50.93 -23.88 -4.35
C LEU A 204 -49.70 -23.85 -3.45
N GLU A 205 -49.87 -23.48 -2.18
CA GLU A 205 -48.78 -23.51 -1.19
C GLU A 205 -48.30 -24.94 -0.89
N LYS A 206 -49.21 -25.93 -0.92
CA LYS A 206 -48.85 -27.34 -0.75
C LYS A 206 -48.09 -27.88 -1.95
N LYS A 207 -48.57 -27.66 -3.19
CA LYS A 207 -47.85 -28.09 -4.41
C LYS A 207 -46.47 -27.44 -4.53
N ARG A 208 -46.35 -26.14 -4.18
CA ARG A 208 -45.07 -25.42 -4.20
C ARG A 208 -44.04 -25.99 -3.22
N LYS A 209 -44.46 -26.65 -2.13
CA LYS A 209 -43.56 -27.32 -1.18
C LYS A 209 -43.13 -28.71 -1.65
N GLU A 210 -43.89 -29.37 -2.52
CA GLU A 210 -43.58 -30.70 -3.05
C GLU A 210 -42.62 -30.66 -4.27
N ASP A 211 -42.70 -29.62 -5.10
CA ASP A 211 -41.87 -29.48 -6.31
C ASP A 211 -40.44 -28.94 -6.06
N VAL A 212 -40.15 -28.42 -4.87
CA VAL A 212 -38.81 -27.91 -4.50
C VAL A 212 -38.00 -29.01 -3.82
N GLN A 213 -37.52 -29.97 -4.60
CA GLN A 213 -36.33 -30.74 -4.21
C GLN A 213 -35.11 -30.16 -4.93
N PRO A 214 -34.02 -29.82 -4.21
CA PRO A 214 -32.79 -29.37 -4.84
C PRO A 214 -32.17 -30.54 -5.63
N ILE A 215 -32.26 -30.47 -6.96
CA ILE A 215 -31.55 -31.39 -7.84
C ILE A 215 -30.10 -30.93 -7.86
N MET A 216 -29.24 -31.59 -7.07
CA MET A 216 -27.79 -31.46 -7.28
C MET A 216 -27.48 -31.99 -8.68
N PRO A 217 -26.80 -31.23 -9.56
CA PRO A 217 -26.42 -31.73 -10.86
C PRO A 217 -25.53 -32.96 -10.68
N ASN A 218 -25.95 -34.09 -11.24
CA ASN A 218 -25.15 -35.31 -11.28
C ASN A 218 -23.80 -34.99 -11.93
N MET A 219 -22.75 -35.01 -11.12
CA MET A 219 -21.37 -35.12 -11.59
C MET A 219 -21.30 -36.35 -12.49
N ILE A 220 -21.11 -36.14 -13.79
CA ILE A 220 -20.81 -37.19 -14.74
C ILE A 220 -19.55 -37.89 -14.22
N LYS A 221 -19.68 -39.14 -13.78
CA LYS A 221 -18.56 -40.04 -13.55
C LYS A 221 -17.83 -40.16 -14.89
N ARG A 222 -16.64 -39.56 -14.99
CA ARG A 222 -15.70 -39.89 -16.08
C ARG A 222 -15.02 -41.20 -15.72
N GLU A 223 -15.05 -42.13 -16.66
CA GLU A 223 -14.23 -43.33 -16.68
C GLU A 223 -12.75 -42.94 -16.62
N GLU A 224 -12.02 -43.67 -15.79
CA GLU A 224 -10.57 -43.66 -15.69
C GLU A 224 -9.97 -44.21 -16.99
N ASP A 225 -9.03 -43.48 -17.59
CA ASP A 225 -7.72 -43.98 -18.02
C ASP A 225 -7.02 -42.99 -18.97
N ILE A 226 -6.26 -42.05 -18.39
CA ILE A 226 -4.93 -41.69 -18.92
C ILE A 226 -4.01 -41.49 -17.71
N LEU A 227 -3.29 -42.55 -17.38
CA LEU A 227 -2.14 -42.55 -16.51
C LEU A 227 -1.00 -41.77 -17.17
N ILE A 228 -0.73 -40.55 -16.70
CA ILE A 228 0.61 -39.95 -16.79
C ILE A 228 1.06 -39.67 -15.36
N SER A 229 2.02 -40.48 -14.94
CA SER A 229 2.73 -40.38 -13.68
C SER A 229 3.60 -39.13 -13.70
N LEU A 230 3.11 -38.05 -13.10
CA LEU A 230 3.96 -37.06 -12.46
C LEU A 230 3.85 -37.35 -10.97
N THR A 231 4.97 -37.75 -10.38
CA THR A 231 5.18 -37.74 -8.93
C THR A 231 4.81 -36.36 -8.40
N SER A 232 3.55 -36.22 -8.05
CA SER A 232 3.02 -35.05 -7.36
C SER A 232 3.21 -35.40 -5.90
N ASP A 233 4.28 -34.89 -5.31
CA ASP A 233 4.39 -34.82 -3.87
C ASP A 233 3.05 -34.30 -3.34
N GLN A 234 2.42 -35.10 -2.49
CA GLN A 234 1.19 -34.76 -1.78
C GLN A 234 1.46 -33.70 -0.71
N ASN A 235 2.00 -32.55 -1.10
CA ASN A 235 1.71 -31.33 -0.40
C ASN A 235 0.48 -30.74 -1.07
N GLN A 236 -0.70 -31.14 -0.59
CA GLN A 236 -1.86 -30.26 -0.62
C GLN A 236 -1.44 -28.96 0.07
N GLN A 237 -0.84 -28.04 -0.69
CA GLN A 237 -0.76 -26.66 -0.31
C GLN A 237 -2.22 -26.27 -0.07
N ARG A 238 -2.58 -26.07 1.21
CA ARG A 238 -3.90 -25.56 1.57
C ARG A 238 -4.10 -24.31 0.72
N LEU A 239 -5.02 -24.40 -0.25
CA LEU A 239 -5.55 -23.25 -0.94
C LEU A 239 -5.96 -22.24 0.15
N PHE A 240 -5.58 -20.98 -0.04
CA PHE A 240 -5.88 -19.93 0.93
C PHE A 240 -7.39 -19.90 1.19
N GLU A 241 -7.78 -20.32 2.40
CA GLU A 241 -9.14 -20.19 2.89
C GLU A 241 -9.23 -18.81 3.54
N TYR A 242 -9.91 -17.89 2.88
CA TYR A 242 -10.14 -16.56 3.42
C TYR A 242 -11.02 -16.67 4.67
N ILE A 243 -10.40 -16.51 5.83
CA ILE A 243 -11.11 -16.37 7.10
C ILE A 243 -11.31 -14.86 7.30
N PRO A 244 -12.54 -14.33 7.14
CA PRO A 244 -12.78 -12.92 7.41
C PRO A 244 -12.40 -12.61 8.86
N PRO A 245 -11.71 -11.49 9.13
CA PRO A 245 -11.38 -11.08 10.48
C PRO A 245 -12.66 -10.91 11.29
N VAL A 246 -12.76 -11.61 12.41
CA VAL A 246 -13.85 -11.43 13.38
C VAL A 246 -13.48 -10.25 14.27
N TYR A 247 -14.23 -9.16 14.14
CA TYR A 247 -14.10 -7.99 15.00
C TYR A 247 -15.05 -8.13 16.19
N GLU A 248 -14.52 -8.08 17.41
CA GLU A 248 -15.35 -8.01 18.63
C GLU A 248 -15.88 -6.57 18.80
N HIS A 249 -17.05 -6.29 18.25
CA HIS A 249 -17.72 -5.01 18.47
C HIS A 249 -18.46 -5.03 19.81
N GLN A 250 -18.18 -4.06 20.69
CA GLN A 250 -19.04 -3.79 21.86
C GLN A 250 -20.16 -2.81 21.45
N GLY A 251 -21.17 -3.34 20.77
CA GLY A 251 -22.33 -2.58 20.29
C GLY A 251 -23.42 -3.49 19.72
N PRO A 252 -24.59 -2.94 19.36
CA PRO A 252 -25.60 -3.72 18.64
C PRO A 252 -25.03 -4.19 17.29
N PRO A 253 -25.43 -5.38 16.81
CA PRO A 253 -24.95 -5.89 15.52
C PRO A 253 -25.36 -4.96 14.38
N VAL A 254 -24.50 -4.86 13.37
CA VAL A 254 -24.79 -4.12 12.13
C VAL A 254 -26.04 -4.76 11.47
N PRO A 255 -27.08 -3.97 11.14
CA PRO A 255 -28.28 -4.50 10.49
C PRO A 255 -27.94 -5.17 9.16
N GLU A 256 -28.58 -6.30 8.86
CA GLU A 256 -28.38 -6.97 7.58
C GLU A 256 -29.10 -6.22 6.45
N LYS A 257 -28.72 -6.53 5.20
CA LYS A 257 -29.30 -5.89 4.00
C LYS A 257 -30.83 -5.95 3.96
N ASN A 258 -31.40 -7.07 4.39
CA ASN A 258 -32.84 -7.27 4.43
C ASN A 258 -33.52 -6.36 5.46
N ASP A 259 -32.84 -6.05 6.57
CA ASP A 259 -33.36 -5.17 7.61
C ASP A 259 -33.43 -3.72 7.13
N LEU A 260 -32.44 -3.28 6.33
CA LEU A 260 -32.42 -1.94 5.74
C LEU A 260 -33.56 -1.68 4.76
N GLU A 261 -33.95 -2.73 4.02
CA GLU A 261 -35.09 -2.66 3.11
C GLU A 261 -36.41 -2.65 3.90
N GLN A 262 -36.56 -3.50 4.91
CA GLN A 262 -37.77 -3.55 5.74
C GLN A 262 -38.02 -2.28 6.54
N LEU A 263 -36.94 -1.63 6.99
CA LEU A 263 -37.00 -0.38 7.76
C LEU A 263 -37.12 0.88 6.88
N GLY A 264 -37.16 0.74 5.55
CA GLY A 264 -37.38 1.84 4.60
C GLY A 264 -36.17 2.77 4.41
N TYR A 265 -34.99 2.44 4.92
CA TYR A 265 -33.79 3.29 4.79
C TYR A 265 -33.32 3.42 3.33
N LEU A 266 -33.57 2.39 2.51
CA LEU A 266 -33.21 2.40 1.09
C LEU A 266 -34.03 3.39 0.25
N ASP A 267 -35.18 3.87 0.76
CA ASP A 267 -36.02 4.84 0.05
C ASP A 267 -35.44 6.26 0.07
N HIS A 268 -34.52 6.54 1.01
CA HIS A 268 -33.80 7.80 1.09
C HIS A 268 -32.58 7.87 0.16
N VAL A 269 -32.23 6.76 -0.50
CA VAL A 269 -31.08 6.68 -1.41
C VAL A 269 -31.54 6.57 -2.87
N ARG A 270 -30.84 7.28 -3.76
CA ARG A 270 -31.17 7.31 -5.18
C ARG A 270 -31.04 5.92 -5.81
N GLN A 271 -32.07 5.53 -6.56
CA GLN A 271 -32.14 4.26 -7.30
C GLN A 271 -31.04 4.14 -8.37
N GLU A 272 -30.47 2.95 -8.54
CA GLU A 272 -29.35 2.73 -9.45
C GLU A 272 -29.75 2.72 -10.94
N ARG A 273 -28.88 3.30 -11.79
CA ARG A 273 -29.00 3.19 -13.25
C ARG A 273 -28.27 1.94 -13.76
N PRO A 274 -28.66 1.37 -14.92
CA PRO A 274 -28.03 0.17 -15.48
C PRO A 274 -26.51 0.26 -15.67
N VAL A 275 -26.01 1.45 -16.05
CA VAL A 275 -24.57 1.71 -16.23
C VAL A 275 -23.81 1.72 -14.90
N GLU A 276 -24.45 2.21 -13.84
CA GLU A 276 -23.86 2.31 -12.50
C GLU A 276 -23.85 0.95 -11.81
N ARG A 277 -24.88 0.13 -12.06
CA ARG A 277 -24.93 -1.28 -11.62
C ARG A 277 -23.79 -2.10 -12.21
N ALA A 278 -23.45 -1.87 -13.48
CA ALA A 278 -22.29 -2.50 -14.11
C ALA A 278 -20.95 -2.03 -13.51
N GLY A 279 -20.93 -0.82 -12.94
CA GLY A 279 -19.80 -0.28 -12.18
C GLY A 279 -19.78 -0.67 -10.70
N GLY A 280 -20.67 -1.57 -10.26
CA GLY A 280 -20.73 -2.06 -8.88
C GLY A 280 -21.52 -1.17 -7.90
N TYR A 281 -22.18 -0.12 -8.35
CA TYR A 281 -23.04 0.70 -7.49
C TYR A 281 -24.42 0.06 -7.32
N THR A 282 -24.80 -0.19 -6.07
CA THR A 282 -26.16 -0.57 -5.66
C THR A 282 -26.70 0.44 -4.65
N ARG A 283 -28.03 0.64 -4.60
CA ARG A 283 -28.66 1.53 -3.62
C ARG A 283 -28.37 1.17 -2.15
N GLU A 284 -27.99 -0.08 -1.89
CA GLU A 284 -27.61 -0.58 -0.57
C GLU A 284 -26.25 -0.03 -0.10
N TYR A 285 -25.34 0.20 -1.05
CA TYR A 285 -23.94 0.47 -0.76
C TYR A 285 -23.72 1.75 0.06
N PRO A 286 -24.38 2.90 -0.26
CA PRO A 286 -24.26 4.09 0.57
C PRO A 286 -24.81 3.93 1.99
N CYS A 287 -25.91 3.18 2.16
CA CYS A 287 -26.49 2.91 3.48
C CYS A 287 -25.57 2.05 4.34
N LEU A 288 -25.03 0.96 3.78
CA LEU A 288 -24.09 0.09 4.47
C LEU A 288 -22.83 0.86 4.89
N ARG A 289 -22.30 1.71 4.00
CA ARG A 289 -21.13 2.53 4.32
C ARG A 289 -21.40 3.57 5.40
N ALA A 290 -22.56 4.23 5.37
CA ALA A 290 -22.93 5.17 6.42
C ALA A 290 -23.09 4.48 7.78
N ILE A 291 -23.57 3.23 7.79
CA ILE A 291 -23.69 2.43 9.00
C ILE A 291 -22.31 1.96 9.47
N GLU A 292 -21.46 1.45 8.58
CA GLU A 292 -20.06 1.12 8.91
C GLU A 292 -19.35 2.33 9.52
N GLU A 293 -19.42 3.51 8.89
CA GLU A 293 -18.79 4.72 9.42
C GLU A 293 -19.39 5.13 10.79
N ALA A 294 -20.71 5.01 10.99
CA ALA A 294 -21.34 5.31 12.26
C ALA A 294 -20.96 4.32 13.38
N PHE A 295 -20.79 3.04 13.06
CA PHE A 295 -20.48 1.97 14.01
C PHE A 295 -18.98 1.82 14.27
N ASP A 296 -18.12 2.06 13.28
CA ASP A 296 -16.66 2.15 13.47
C ASP A 296 -16.28 3.38 14.31
N MET A 297 -17.07 4.46 14.27
CA MET A 297 -16.88 5.60 15.18
C MET A 297 -17.31 5.33 16.64
N LEU A 298 -17.97 4.20 16.92
CA LEU A 298 -18.37 3.78 18.28
C LEU A 298 -17.37 2.80 18.92
N LEU A 299 -16.17 2.67 18.36
CA LEU A 299 -15.13 1.78 18.90
C LEU A 299 -14.55 2.35 20.21
N PHE A 300 -15.17 2.00 21.34
CA PHE A 300 -14.53 2.14 22.65
C PHE A 300 -13.50 1.03 22.80
N VAL A 301 -12.26 1.29 22.37
CA VAL A 301 -11.12 0.45 22.71
C VAL A 301 -10.91 0.56 24.21
N LYS A 302 -11.21 -0.51 24.95
CA LYS A 302 -10.70 -0.66 26.31
C LYS A 302 -9.19 -0.86 26.14
N GLU A 303 -8.40 0.18 26.43
CA GLU A 303 -6.93 0.10 26.42
C GLU A 303 -6.48 -1.04 27.33
N ASN A 304 -6.27 -2.21 26.74
CA ASN A 304 -5.48 -3.27 27.32
C ASN A 304 -4.74 -3.94 26.16
N SER A 305 -3.43 -3.77 26.19
CA SER A 305 -2.41 -4.47 25.41
C SER A 305 -2.32 -4.20 23.90
N LEU A 306 -1.40 -3.26 23.59
CA LEU A 306 -0.46 -3.23 22.45
C LEU A 306 -1.03 -2.77 21.10
N ILE A 307 -0.59 -1.57 20.66
CA ILE A 307 0.23 -1.31 19.46
C ILE A 307 0.40 0.23 19.35
N ASN A 308 1.61 0.71 19.62
CA ASN A 308 1.99 2.11 19.39
C ASN A 308 2.21 2.31 17.89
N ILE A 309 1.16 2.67 17.15
CA ILE A 309 1.34 3.41 15.90
C ILE A 309 1.53 4.87 16.30
N LYS A 310 2.79 5.29 16.34
CA LYS A 310 3.14 6.71 16.43
C LYS A 310 2.65 7.42 15.17
N GLN A 311 1.48 8.06 15.25
CA GLN A 311 1.26 9.28 14.48
C GLN A 311 1.93 10.41 15.26
N GLU A 312 3.19 10.69 14.89
CA GLU A 312 3.88 11.90 15.32
C GLU A 312 3.16 13.10 14.67
N ALA A 313 2.21 13.68 15.40
CA ALA A 313 1.84 15.07 15.20
C ALA A 313 2.99 15.91 15.76
N THR A 314 3.93 16.29 14.88
CA THR A 314 4.93 17.31 15.18
C THR A 314 4.22 18.66 15.28
N GLN A 315 3.80 19.03 16.49
CA GLN A 315 3.76 20.44 16.86
C GLN A 315 5.21 20.84 17.15
N GLU A 316 5.82 21.51 16.17
CA GLU A 316 7.09 22.21 16.35
C GLU A 316 6.86 23.37 17.32
N ASN A 317 7.05 23.13 18.62
CA ASN A 317 7.39 24.18 19.58
C ASN A 317 8.92 24.16 19.72
N GLU A 318 9.57 25.28 19.42
CA GLU A 318 11.03 25.42 19.50
C GLU A 318 11.51 25.08 20.93
N PRO A 319 12.47 24.15 21.09
CA PRO A 319 12.83 23.66 22.41
C PRO A 319 13.90 24.55 23.05
N MET A 320 13.71 24.82 24.34
CA MET A 320 14.73 25.04 25.37
C MET A 320 16.19 24.86 24.89
N GLU A 321 16.92 25.96 24.76
CA GLU A 321 18.27 25.98 24.20
C GLU A 321 19.27 25.17 25.04
N ILE A 322 20.09 24.36 24.36
CA ILE A 322 21.20 23.62 24.97
C ILE A 322 22.37 24.59 25.24
N PRO A 323 23.15 24.40 26.32
CA PRO A 323 24.33 25.20 26.57
C PRO A 323 25.26 25.29 25.35
N PRO A 324 25.68 26.50 24.92
CA PRO A 324 26.56 26.67 23.77
C PRO A 324 27.94 26.03 23.97
N SER A 325 28.29 25.64 25.20
CA SER A 325 29.53 24.93 25.54
C SER A 325 29.64 23.54 24.89
N VAL A 326 28.52 22.89 24.54
CA VAL A 326 28.53 21.52 24.00
C VAL A 326 28.77 21.44 22.49
N LYS A 327 28.87 22.60 21.83
CA LYS A 327 28.91 22.70 20.38
C LYS A 327 30.27 22.32 19.80
N GLY A 328 30.27 21.45 18.80
CA GLY A 328 31.48 20.92 18.18
C GLY A 328 32.26 19.93 19.05
N MET A 329 31.64 19.39 20.11
CA MET A 329 32.27 18.34 20.91
C MET A 329 32.55 17.10 20.06
N THR A 330 33.75 16.53 20.21
CA THR A 330 34.18 15.28 19.57
C THR A 330 34.16 14.08 20.53
N GLU A 331 34.12 14.34 21.83
CA GLU A 331 33.98 13.34 22.90
C GLU A 331 32.80 13.72 23.80
N LEU A 332 31.96 12.75 24.15
CA LEU A 332 30.74 13.00 24.91
C LEU A 332 31.04 13.27 26.40
N ASN A 333 31.01 14.55 26.79
CA ASN A 333 31.01 14.94 28.20
C ASN A 333 29.58 15.24 28.67
N ARG A 334 29.08 14.43 29.62
CA ARG A 334 27.68 14.52 30.10
C ARG A 334 27.46 15.69 31.05
N ASP A 335 28.50 16.13 31.74
CA ASP A 335 28.39 17.17 32.78
C ASP A 335 28.17 18.56 32.16
N GLU A 336 28.67 18.77 30.95
CA GLU A 336 28.54 20.01 30.17
C GLU A 336 27.09 20.31 29.73
N PHE A 337 26.20 19.31 29.80
CA PHE A 337 24.76 19.48 29.57
C PHE A 337 24.01 19.97 30.81
N THR A 338 24.69 20.20 31.93
CA THR A 338 24.02 20.63 33.16
C THR A 338 23.73 22.13 33.12
N GLN A 339 22.44 22.49 33.14
CA GLN A 339 21.99 23.88 33.14
C GLN A 339 20.92 24.10 34.21
N THR A 340 20.94 25.28 34.84
CA THR A 340 19.88 25.72 35.74
C THR A 340 18.90 26.58 34.95
N ILE A 341 17.63 26.17 34.90
CA ILE A 341 16.57 26.95 34.25
C ILE A 341 15.52 27.39 35.28
N THR A 342 14.84 28.50 35.00
CA THR A 342 13.76 29.02 35.83
C THR A 342 12.43 28.63 35.19
N VAL A 343 11.59 27.92 35.93
CA VAL A 343 10.35 27.33 35.43
C VAL A 343 9.16 27.81 36.26
N PRO A 344 8.06 28.24 35.64
CA PRO A 344 6.83 28.59 36.36
C PRO A 344 6.20 27.34 37.00
N TYR A 345 5.70 27.48 38.22
CA TYR A 345 4.95 26.43 38.89
C TYR A 345 3.62 26.95 39.47
N ILE A 346 2.65 26.04 39.59
CA ILE A 346 1.38 26.29 40.26
C ILE A 346 1.04 25.11 41.16
N ASN A 347 0.43 25.39 42.31
CA ASN A 347 -0.18 24.38 43.15
C ASN A 347 -1.67 24.29 42.84
N ILE A 348 -2.15 23.12 42.40
CA ILE A 348 -3.58 22.88 42.18
C ILE A 348 -4.10 21.66 42.94
N PRO A 349 -5.41 21.64 43.25
CA PRO A 349 -6.05 20.49 43.85
C PRO A 349 -6.07 19.26 42.93
N VAL A 350 -6.17 18.06 43.52
CA VAL A 350 -6.22 16.79 42.77
C VAL A 350 -7.42 16.72 41.82
N GLU A 351 -8.53 17.35 42.19
CA GLU A 351 -9.77 17.41 41.43
C GLU A 351 -9.59 18.11 40.08
N CYS A 352 -8.72 19.13 40.02
CA CYS A 352 -8.48 19.91 38.82
C CYS A 352 -7.62 19.17 37.79
N MET A 353 -6.95 18.06 38.17
CA MET A 353 -6.00 17.33 37.31
C MET A 353 -6.64 16.58 36.13
N GLN A 354 -7.96 16.40 36.13
CA GLN A 354 -8.68 15.70 35.06
C GLN A 354 -8.89 16.55 33.80
N SER A 355 -8.63 17.86 33.88
CA SER A 355 -8.81 18.77 32.75
C SER A 355 -7.81 18.49 31.63
N LYS A 356 -8.32 18.18 30.43
CA LYS A 356 -7.47 17.90 29.24
C LYS A 356 -6.52 19.06 28.92
N GLN A 357 -6.96 20.30 29.14
CA GLN A 357 -6.21 21.54 28.88
C GLN A 357 -4.95 21.69 29.73
N LEU A 358 -4.85 21.00 30.88
CA LEU A 358 -3.65 21.05 31.70
C LEU A 358 -2.48 20.35 31.02
N LYS A 359 -2.72 19.29 30.24
CA LYS A 359 -1.65 18.54 29.57
C LYS A 359 -0.86 19.39 28.57
N ASP A 360 -1.51 20.39 27.97
CA ASP A 360 -0.95 21.24 26.92
C ASP A 360 -0.03 22.34 27.47
N ILE A 361 0.00 22.54 28.79
CA ILE A 361 0.80 23.58 29.46
C ILE A 361 1.87 23.00 30.40
N LEU A 362 1.96 21.67 30.53
CA LEU A 362 2.95 21.01 31.38
C LEU A 362 4.33 21.10 30.75
N LEU A 363 5.35 21.29 31.58
CA LEU A 363 6.72 21.07 31.16
C LEU A 363 6.94 19.56 30.94
N ILE A 364 7.09 19.16 29.68
CA ILE A 364 7.36 17.76 29.30
C ILE A 364 8.86 17.60 29.07
N LEU A 365 9.56 17.02 30.03
CA LEU A 365 10.97 16.66 29.91
C LEU A 365 11.16 15.16 30.19
N PRO A 366 11.99 14.45 29.39
CA PRO A 366 12.46 13.11 29.72
C PRO A 366 12.97 13.01 31.15
N SER A 367 12.58 11.94 31.85
CA SER A 367 13.04 11.65 33.22
C SER A 367 12.76 12.76 34.26
N PHE A 368 11.87 13.72 33.97
CA PHE A 368 11.48 14.78 34.89
C PHE A 368 10.07 14.54 35.44
N LYS A 369 9.92 14.69 36.76
CA LYS A 369 8.60 14.66 37.41
C LYS A 369 7.98 16.06 37.33
N ASN A 370 7.11 16.25 36.34
CA ASN A 370 6.38 17.48 36.08
C ASN A 370 5.25 17.76 37.10
N VAL A 371 4.86 16.75 37.88
CA VAL A 371 3.92 16.87 39.00
C VAL A 371 4.59 16.35 40.28
N ARG A 372 4.60 17.17 41.33
CA ARG A 372 5.12 16.83 42.66
C ARG A 372 4.00 16.90 43.69
N ASP A 373 3.90 15.89 44.53
CA ASP A 373 2.91 15.87 45.61
C ASP A 373 3.40 16.75 46.78
N LEU A 374 2.62 17.77 47.16
CA LEU A 374 2.96 18.68 48.26
C LEU A 374 2.16 18.30 49.52
N GLU A 375 0.84 18.13 49.37
CA GLU A 375 -0.08 17.70 50.43
C GLU A 375 -1.06 16.65 49.88
N PRO A 376 -1.81 15.91 50.73
CA PRO A 376 -2.76 14.88 50.26
C PRO A 376 -3.83 15.39 49.28
N ARG A 377 -4.09 16.70 49.26
CA ARG A 377 -5.07 17.35 48.39
C ARG A 377 -4.46 18.36 47.40
N LEU A 378 -3.17 18.67 47.47
CA LEU A 378 -2.51 19.70 46.63
C LEU A 378 -1.28 19.14 45.93
N LYS A 379 -1.22 19.38 44.61
CA LYS A 379 -0.10 18.99 43.75
C LYS A 379 0.55 20.21 43.15
N GLN A 380 1.88 20.25 43.17
CA GLN A 380 2.69 21.25 42.49
C GLN A 380 2.95 20.79 41.05
N ILE A 381 2.70 21.67 40.10
CA ILE A 381 2.86 21.41 38.67
C ILE A 381 3.89 22.36 38.10
N SER A 382 4.86 21.83 37.36
CA SER A 382 5.81 22.62 36.57
C SER A 382 5.23 22.86 35.17
N LEU A 383 5.14 24.14 34.80
CA LEU A 383 4.58 24.59 33.53
C LEU A 383 5.68 24.89 32.53
N ASP A 384 5.36 24.78 31.24
CA ASP A 384 6.31 25.08 30.17
C ASP A 384 6.63 26.60 30.14
N PRO A 385 7.89 27.02 30.35
CA PRO A 385 8.27 28.43 30.36
C PRO A 385 8.11 29.13 29.00
N ASP A 386 8.10 28.39 27.90
CA ASP A 386 7.94 28.96 26.55
C ASP A 386 6.47 29.25 26.25
N VAL A 387 5.56 28.46 26.84
CA VAL A 387 4.11 28.59 26.67
C VAL A 387 3.49 29.54 27.69
N ILE A 388 4.00 29.52 28.92
CA ILE A 388 3.44 30.23 30.06
C ILE A 388 4.48 31.18 30.65
N GLN A 389 4.33 32.47 30.37
CA GLN A 389 5.21 33.51 30.92
C GLN A 389 4.50 34.35 31.99
N THR A 390 3.18 34.49 31.89
CA THR A 390 2.38 35.30 32.81
C THR A 390 1.19 34.55 33.40
N LYS A 391 0.69 35.03 34.54
CA LYS A 391 -0.52 34.50 35.21
C LYS A 391 -1.75 34.53 34.29
N GLU A 392 -1.82 35.54 33.43
CA GLU A 392 -2.93 35.78 32.49
C GLU A 392 -3.00 34.72 31.37
N ASP A 393 -1.87 34.14 30.97
CA ASP A 393 -1.81 33.11 29.92
C ASP A 393 -2.48 31.81 30.38
N ILE A 394 -2.41 31.54 31.68
CA ILE A 394 -2.98 30.34 32.30
C ILE A 394 -4.48 30.53 32.49
N ILE A 395 -4.89 31.70 32.98
CA ILE A 395 -6.31 32.06 33.20
C ILE A 395 -7.08 32.05 31.87
N LYS A 396 -6.48 32.55 30.77
CA LYS A 396 -7.10 32.48 29.43
C LYS A 396 -7.33 31.06 28.94
N ARG A 397 -6.43 30.12 29.26
CA ARG A 397 -6.52 28.72 28.82
C ARG A 397 -7.40 27.87 29.72
N ILE A 398 -7.39 28.13 31.02
CA ILE A 398 -8.15 27.40 32.03
C ILE A 398 -8.74 28.40 33.04
N PRO A 399 -9.92 28.97 32.75
CA PRO A 399 -10.58 29.92 33.66
C PRO A 399 -10.92 29.28 35.01
N SER A 400 -11.16 27.97 35.03
CA SER A 400 -11.59 27.21 36.22
C SER A 400 -10.55 27.14 37.34
N ILE A 401 -9.30 27.54 37.10
CA ILE A 401 -8.21 27.53 38.09
C ILE A 401 -7.70 28.93 38.47
N GLU A 402 -8.40 29.99 38.06
CA GLU A 402 -8.01 31.40 38.27
C GLU A 402 -7.63 31.70 39.73
N GLU A 403 -8.43 31.26 40.69
CA GLU A 403 -8.19 31.46 42.13
C GLU A 403 -6.85 30.83 42.58
N TYR A 404 -6.49 29.67 42.06
CA TYR A 404 -5.25 28.96 42.42
C TYR A 404 -4.02 29.54 41.71
N VAL A 405 -4.20 30.07 40.49
CA VAL A 405 -3.15 30.77 39.74
C VAL A 405 -2.76 32.05 40.46
N GLU A 406 -3.73 32.84 40.93
CA GLU A 406 -3.44 34.07 41.66
C GLU A 406 -2.71 33.81 42.98
N GLN A 407 -3.09 32.75 43.69
CA GLN A 407 -2.55 32.39 45.00
C GLN A 407 -1.18 31.71 44.95
N SER A 408 -0.93 30.85 43.96
CA SER A 408 0.21 29.90 44.00
C SER A 408 1.16 29.97 42.80
N PHE A 409 0.94 30.85 41.83
CA PHE A 409 1.87 31.02 40.71
C PHE A 409 3.16 31.71 41.15
N ASP A 410 4.28 31.00 40.99
CA ASP A 410 5.63 31.52 41.24
C ASP A 410 6.64 30.77 40.34
N PHE A 411 7.90 31.16 40.38
CA PHE A 411 8.98 30.58 39.59
C PHE A 411 9.94 29.77 40.48
N ILE A 412 10.32 28.58 40.00
CA ILE A 412 11.29 27.71 40.68
C ILE A 412 12.48 27.43 39.78
N GLN A 413 13.68 27.43 40.36
CA GLN A 413 14.88 27.01 39.65
C GLN A 413 14.99 25.49 39.67
N ILE A 414 15.12 24.88 38.49
CA ILE A 414 15.36 23.45 38.33
C ILE A 414 16.69 23.21 37.63
N ILE A 415 17.38 22.17 38.05
CA ILE A 415 18.62 21.72 37.42
C ILE A 415 18.23 20.66 36.38
N ILE A 416 18.55 20.96 35.13
CA ILE A 416 18.42 20.06 33.99
C ILE A 416 19.79 19.45 33.73
N THR A 417 19.81 18.14 33.53
CA THR A 417 21.02 17.37 33.26
C THR A 417 20.90 16.68 31.90
N TYR A 418 21.98 16.03 31.45
CA TYR A 418 21.99 15.21 30.24
C TYR A 418 20.77 14.29 30.13
N ALA A 419 20.29 13.70 31.23
CA ALA A 419 19.15 12.78 31.26
C ALA A 419 17.84 13.41 30.75
N ASN A 420 17.70 14.73 30.85
CA ASN A 420 16.47 15.46 30.58
C ASN A 420 16.33 15.94 29.13
N TYR A 421 17.37 15.83 28.31
CA TYR A 421 17.31 16.15 26.87
C TYR A 421 16.94 14.95 26.01
N THR A 422 16.26 15.18 24.89
CA THR A 422 16.00 14.14 23.87
C THR A 422 17.24 13.86 23.02
N ILE A 423 17.28 12.70 22.34
CA ILE A 423 18.38 12.35 21.42
C ILE A 423 18.54 13.42 20.35
N GLU A 424 17.42 13.86 19.76
CA GLU A 424 17.41 14.90 18.73
C GLU A 424 17.98 16.22 19.25
N GLN A 425 17.56 16.66 20.44
CA GLN A 425 18.09 17.87 21.08
C GLN A 425 19.60 17.74 21.26
N ILE A 426 20.09 16.66 21.88
CA ILE A 426 21.51 16.46 22.14
C ILE A 426 22.34 16.49 20.86
N ILE A 427 21.91 15.74 19.82
CA ILE A 427 22.60 15.72 18.52
C ILE A 427 22.57 17.13 17.91
N LYS A 428 21.45 17.84 18.00
CA LYS A 428 21.33 19.20 17.47
C LYS A 428 22.24 20.20 18.17
N GLY A 429 22.41 20.10 19.48
CA GLY A 429 23.29 20.97 20.25
C GLY A 429 24.78 20.72 20.00
N ILE A 430 25.17 19.47 19.71
CA ILE A 430 26.57 19.08 19.46
C ILE A 430 27.01 19.48 18.04
N LEU A 431 26.13 19.37 17.04
CA LEU A 431 26.50 19.64 15.65
C LEU A 431 26.71 21.15 15.38
N PRO A 432 27.70 21.53 14.55
CA PRO A 432 27.90 22.91 14.11
C PRO A 432 26.69 23.49 13.36
N ASP A 433 26.44 24.80 13.51
CA ASP A 433 25.32 25.50 12.84
C ASP A 433 25.37 25.42 11.32
N ASP A 434 26.58 25.33 10.76
CA ASP A 434 26.75 25.31 9.31
C ASP A 434 26.25 23.99 8.69
N LEU A 435 26.26 22.89 9.45
CA LEU A 435 25.63 21.62 9.05
C LEU A 435 24.11 21.63 9.24
N MET A 436 23.58 22.56 10.04
CA MET A 436 22.14 22.68 10.33
C MET A 436 21.36 23.57 9.37
N LYS A 437 22.05 24.46 8.63
CA LYS A 437 21.42 25.40 7.69
C LYS A 437 21.00 24.73 6.38
N ASP A 438 21.68 23.66 5.99
CA ASP A 438 21.34 22.92 4.79
C ASP A 438 20.19 21.95 5.06
N LYS A 439 18.97 22.32 4.65
CA LYS A 439 17.76 21.48 4.74
C LYS A 439 17.90 20.10 4.06
N ASN A 440 18.93 19.91 3.26
CA ASN A 440 19.22 18.67 2.57
C ASN A 440 20.12 17.73 3.37
N VAL A 441 20.81 18.18 4.42
CA VAL A 441 21.69 17.33 5.24
C VAL A 441 20.83 16.56 6.24
N ASN A 442 21.04 15.24 6.34
CA ASN A 442 20.43 14.46 7.41
C ASN A 442 21.25 14.74 8.68
N ASN A 443 20.68 15.49 9.63
CA ASN A 443 21.34 15.95 10.86
C ASN A 443 21.65 14.80 11.85
N GLY A 444 21.61 13.54 11.41
CA GLY A 444 21.87 12.36 12.23
C GLY A 444 20.80 12.07 13.30
N SER A 445 19.70 12.83 13.33
CA SER A 445 18.61 12.64 14.30
C SER A 445 17.64 11.53 13.91
N GLY A 446 17.53 11.22 12.62
CA GLY A 446 16.66 10.15 12.10
C GLY A 446 17.33 8.78 12.15
N TYR A 447 16.74 7.86 12.90
CA TYR A 447 17.19 6.46 12.98
C TYR A 447 16.01 5.49 12.84
N SER A 448 16.31 4.25 12.47
CA SER A 448 15.36 3.14 12.45
C SER A 448 15.71 2.13 13.54
N LEU A 449 14.70 1.61 14.23
CA LEU A 449 14.87 0.55 15.23
C LEU A 449 14.54 -0.80 14.61
N ILE A 450 15.46 -1.75 14.72
CA ILE A 450 15.31 -3.14 14.27
C ILE A 450 15.70 -4.04 15.44
N GLY A 451 14.73 -4.46 16.24
CA GLY A 451 14.97 -5.23 17.47
C GLY A 451 15.84 -4.45 18.46
N HIS A 452 17.03 -4.97 18.76
CA HIS A 452 18.04 -4.32 19.63
C HIS A 452 19.05 -3.46 18.84
N ILE A 453 18.89 -3.30 17.53
CA ILE A 453 19.79 -2.53 16.66
C ILE A 453 19.17 -1.17 16.32
N ALA A 454 19.94 -0.10 16.50
CA ALA A 454 19.63 1.21 15.95
C ALA A 454 20.42 1.44 14.66
N HIS A 455 19.71 1.64 13.56
CA HIS A 455 20.28 1.82 12.22
C HIS A 455 20.22 3.29 11.79
N PHE A 456 21.39 3.82 11.43
CA PHE A 456 21.61 5.18 10.93
C PHE A 456 22.03 5.20 9.46
N ASN A 457 21.71 6.31 8.80
CA ASN A 457 22.19 6.65 7.46
C ASN A 457 22.82 8.03 7.51
N LEU A 458 24.05 8.09 8.04
CA LEU A 458 24.83 9.31 8.21
C LEU A 458 25.47 9.71 6.88
N ARG A 459 25.47 11.01 6.58
CA ARG A 459 26.21 11.58 5.44
C ARG A 459 27.65 11.90 5.81
N ASP A 460 28.49 12.06 4.79
CA ASP A 460 29.93 12.32 4.91
C ASP A 460 30.25 13.50 5.84
N GLU A 461 29.42 14.55 5.84
CA GLU A 461 29.65 15.75 6.65
C GLU A 461 29.43 15.50 8.16
N VAL A 462 28.62 14.48 8.51
CA VAL A 462 28.26 14.13 9.90
C VAL A 462 29.09 12.94 10.41
N LEU A 463 29.80 12.21 9.52
CA LEU A 463 30.67 11.10 9.88
C LEU A 463 31.69 11.39 11.01
N PRO A 464 32.29 12.60 11.12
CA PRO A 464 33.19 12.90 12.24
C PRO A 464 32.55 12.75 13.62
N TYR A 465 31.22 12.90 13.72
CA TYR A 465 30.46 12.83 14.98
C TYR A 465 29.78 11.47 15.19
N LYS A 466 30.00 10.48 14.31
CA LYS A 466 29.30 9.19 14.31
C LYS A 466 29.37 8.43 15.63
N HIS A 467 30.53 8.45 16.30
CA HIS A 467 30.72 7.74 17.57
C HIS A 467 29.99 8.41 18.73
N ILE A 468 29.88 9.74 18.72
CA ILE A 468 29.13 10.48 19.75
C ILE A 468 27.64 10.21 19.58
N ILE A 469 27.13 10.30 18.34
CA ILE A 469 25.74 9.98 18.03
C ILE A 469 25.41 8.57 18.51
N ALA A 470 26.27 7.60 18.21
CA ALA A 470 26.09 6.23 18.65
C ALA A 470 26.08 6.07 20.18
N GLN A 471 26.99 6.76 20.89
CA GLN A 471 27.03 6.73 22.35
C GLN A 471 25.77 7.36 22.97
N VAL A 472 25.29 8.47 22.42
CA VAL A 472 24.06 9.15 22.87
C VAL A 472 22.86 8.21 22.75
N VAL A 473 22.76 7.47 21.64
CA VAL A 473 21.67 6.54 21.37
C VAL A 473 21.70 5.37 22.35
N LEU A 474 22.87 4.80 22.63
CA LEU A 474 23.02 3.73 23.63
C LEU A 474 22.67 4.20 25.03
N ASP A 475 23.09 5.40 25.42
CA ASP A 475 22.79 5.98 26.73
C ASP A 475 21.28 6.22 26.93
N LYS A 476 20.58 6.60 25.86
CA LYS A 476 19.16 7.02 25.90
C LYS A 476 18.17 5.89 25.64
N LEU A 477 18.57 4.86 24.92
CA LEU A 477 17.70 3.75 24.54
C LEU A 477 18.18 2.44 25.21
N PRO A 478 17.65 2.08 26.39
CA PRO A 478 18.13 0.90 27.13
C PRO A 478 17.86 -0.44 26.44
N HIS A 479 17.00 -0.47 25.42
CA HIS A 479 16.69 -1.66 24.61
C HIS A 479 17.67 -1.84 23.44
N VAL A 480 18.40 -0.80 23.06
CA VAL A 480 19.38 -0.85 21.97
C VAL A 480 20.72 -1.31 22.54
N LYS A 481 21.31 -2.34 21.94
CA LYS A 481 22.64 -2.84 22.31
C LYS A 481 23.69 -2.58 21.25
N THR A 482 23.26 -2.33 20.01
CA THR A 482 24.16 -2.17 18.87
C THR A 482 23.68 -1.02 18.01
N VAL A 483 24.59 -0.12 17.65
CA VAL A 483 24.33 0.99 16.73
C VAL A 483 25.12 0.77 15.46
N VAL A 484 24.45 0.84 14.31
CA VAL A 484 25.07 0.60 13.00
C VAL A 484 24.80 1.76 12.05
N ASN A 485 25.74 2.01 11.14
CA ASN A 485 25.62 2.95 10.04
C ASN A 485 25.70 2.23 8.70
N LYS A 486 24.93 2.70 7.72
CA LYS A 486 25.01 2.25 6.33
C LYS A 486 26.15 2.97 5.61
N LEU A 487 27.02 2.23 4.93
CA LEU A 487 28.21 2.80 4.24
C LEU A 487 27.94 3.24 2.79
N HIS A 488 27.22 2.43 2.00
CA HIS A 488 27.09 2.64 0.55
C HIS A 488 25.65 2.45 0.03
N GLU A 489 25.37 3.01 -1.16
CA GLU A 489 24.14 2.74 -1.90
C GLU A 489 24.05 1.25 -2.28
N ILE A 490 22.82 0.75 -2.39
CA ILE A 490 22.56 -0.69 -2.56
C ILE A 490 22.85 -1.07 -4.02
N ASP A 491 23.96 -1.75 -4.28
CA ASP A 491 24.38 -2.19 -5.62
C ASP A 491 24.30 -3.73 -5.81
N SER A 492 23.80 -4.47 -4.81
CA SER A 492 23.71 -5.94 -4.89
C SER A 492 22.36 -6.43 -5.38
N VAL A 493 22.37 -7.53 -6.13
CA VAL A 493 21.17 -8.26 -6.63
C VAL A 493 20.19 -8.61 -5.49
N TYR A 494 20.73 -8.88 -4.29
CA TYR A 494 19.97 -9.23 -3.09
C TYR A 494 19.59 -8.03 -2.21
N ARG A 495 19.92 -6.81 -2.64
CA ARG A 495 19.72 -5.56 -1.89
C ARG A 495 20.36 -5.49 -0.50
N ASN A 496 21.43 -6.25 -0.30
CA ASN A 496 22.23 -6.21 0.92
C ASN A 496 23.12 -4.95 0.90
N PHE A 497 23.34 -4.34 2.06
CA PHE A 497 24.19 -3.16 2.24
C PHE A 497 25.27 -3.44 3.28
N GLU A 498 26.44 -2.84 3.08
CA GLU A 498 27.53 -2.90 4.03
C GLU A 498 27.24 -2.00 5.24
N LEU A 499 27.45 -2.58 6.42
CA LEU A 499 27.17 -1.97 7.72
C LEU A 499 28.49 -1.72 8.46
N GLU A 500 28.62 -0.53 9.02
CA GLU A 500 29.64 -0.21 10.02
C GLU A 500 29.01 -0.24 11.41
N ILE A 501 29.60 -0.98 12.35
CA ILE A 501 29.18 -0.94 13.76
C ILE A 501 29.83 0.27 14.42
N LEU A 502 29.01 1.22 14.89
CA LEU A 502 29.47 2.49 15.47
C LEU A 502 29.73 2.40 16.97
N ALA A 503 28.88 1.66 17.70
CA ALA A 503 29.00 1.43 19.14
C ALA A 503 28.17 0.22 19.60
N GLY A 504 28.57 -0.37 20.73
CA GLY A 504 27.86 -1.48 21.38
C GLY A 504 28.36 -2.87 20.99
N ASP A 505 27.55 -3.90 21.26
CA ASP A 505 27.90 -5.29 20.99
C ASP A 505 27.88 -5.58 19.47
N PRO A 506 28.85 -6.31 18.90
CA PRO A 506 28.89 -6.61 17.47
C PRO A 506 27.91 -7.72 17.05
N ASN A 507 26.70 -7.73 17.64
CA ASN A 507 25.66 -8.71 17.36
C ASN A 507 24.63 -8.17 16.36
N THR A 508 24.69 -8.69 15.13
CA THR A 508 23.77 -8.32 14.04
C THR A 508 22.53 -9.21 13.95
N ILE A 509 22.37 -10.21 14.83
CA ILE A 509 21.22 -11.13 14.83
C ILE A 509 20.07 -10.51 15.61
N VAL A 510 19.03 -10.09 14.89
CA VAL A 510 17.85 -9.38 15.43
C VAL A 510 16.64 -10.29 15.56
N LYS A 511 15.82 -10.00 16.56
CA LYS A 511 14.45 -10.54 16.69
C LYS A 511 13.45 -9.40 16.55
N CYS A 512 12.64 -9.45 15.50
CA CYS A 512 11.60 -8.45 15.22
C CYS A 512 10.23 -9.12 15.18
N ARG A 513 9.19 -8.41 15.62
CA ARG A 513 7.81 -8.90 15.57
C ARG A 513 6.99 -8.00 14.66
N GLU A 514 6.52 -8.54 13.54
CA GLU A 514 5.67 -7.83 12.57
C GLU A 514 4.47 -8.70 12.20
N SER A 515 3.30 -8.09 12.04
CA SER A 515 2.06 -8.78 11.64
C SER A 515 1.77 -10.07 12.43
N LYS A 516 2.00 -10.03 13.76
CA LYS A 516 1.90 -11.15 14.72
C LYS A 516 2.93 -12.28 14.54
N ALA A 517 3.79 -12.25 13.52
CA ALA A 517 4.90 -13.18 13.34
C ALA A 517 6.19 -12.66 13.99
N THR A 518 7.06 -13.57 14.43
CA THR A 518 8.38 -13.22 14.97
C THR A 518 9.45 -13.71 14.01
N PHE A 519 10.32 -12.81 13.58
CA PHE A 519 11.41 -13.05 12.64
C PHE A 519 12.74 -12.97 13.38
N GLU A 520 13.59 -13.96 13.16
CA GLU A 520 14.97 -14.00 13.65
C GLU A 520 15.89 -14.07 12.43
N PHE A 521 16.72 -13.05 12.24
CA PHE A 521 17.58 -12.97 11.07
C PHE A 521 18.83 -12.11 11.34
N ASP A 522 19.83 -12.29 10.49
CA ASP A 522 21.07 -11.50 10.50
C ASP A 522 20.88 -10.24 9.66
N PHE A 523 20.81 -9.08 10.30
CA PHE A 523 20.55 -7.79 9.64
C PHE A 523 21.64 -7.43 8.61
N ALA A 524 22.87 -7.94 8.77
CA ALA A 524 23.94 -7.71 7.81
C ALA A 524 23.79 -8.49 6.49
N LYS A 525 22.92 -9.51 6.47
CA LYS A 525 22.74 -10.40 5.31
C LYS A 525 21.35 -10.30 4.68
N VAL A 526 20.43 -9.57 5.31
CA VAL A 526 19.03 -9.50 4.91
C VAL A 526 18.60 -8.05 4.85
N TYR A 527 18.06 -7.64 3.70
CA TYR A 527 17.39 -6.36 3.58
C TYR A 527 16.09 -6.36 4.39
N TRP A 528 16.00 -5.46 5.38
CA TRP A 528 14.81 -5.29 6.21
C TRP A 528 14.40 -3.82 6.27
N ASN A 529 13.15 -3.53 5.94
CA ASN A 529 12.57 -2.19 6.03
C ASN A 529 11.20 -2.27 6.74
N PRO A 530 11.06 -1.70 7.94
CA PRO A 530 9.80 -1.76 8.70
C PRO A 530 8.69 -0.85 8.14
N ARG A 531 8.97 -0.06 7.09
CA ARG A 531 7.99 0.88 6.48
C ARG A 531 7.38 0.39 5.16
N LEU A 532 7.86 -0.76 4.64
CA LEU A 532 7.25 -1.47 3.52
C LEU A 532 6.26 -2.49 4.07
#